data_AF-A0A822A3B7-F1
#
_entry.id   AF-A0A822A3B7-F1
#
_cell.length_a   1.000
_cell.length_b   1.000
_cell.length_c   1.000
_cell.angle_alpha   90.00
_cell.angle_beta   90.00
_cell.angle_gamma   90.00
#
_symmetry.space_group_name_H-M   'P 1'
#
loop_
_entity.id
_entity.type
_entity.pdbx_description
1 polymer ?
#
loop_
_entity_poly.entity_id
_entity_poly.type
_entity_poly.pdbx_seq_one_letter_code
_entity_poly.pdbx_strand_id
1 'polypeptide(L)' 'EEDVESGGRWSKPHVATLSLHSLLELRNFISKGSIILDMHADQLPVIADMILDDLIANDL' A
#
# COMPACT_ATOMS: atom_id res chain seq x y z
N GLU A 1 -15.74 -3.64 3.18
CA GLU A 1 -14.62 -4.58 3.31
C GLU A 1 -15.19 -5.99 3.33
N GLU A 2 -14.46 -6.92 2.72
CA GLU A 2 -14.73 -8.36 2.74
C GLU A 2 -13.38 -9.02 2.96
N ASP A 3 -13.35 -10.00 3.85
CA ASP A 3 -12.13 -10.69 4.24
C ASP A 3 -12.16 -12.13 3.72
N VAL A 4 -10.99 -12.67 3.38
CA VAL A 4 -10.86 -14.09 3.08
C VAL A 4 -10.74 -14.85 4.41
N GLU A 5 -11.80 -15.57 4.76
CA GLU A 5 -11.84 -16.41 5.95
C GLU A 5 -11.04 -17.71 5.76
N SER A 6 -10.77 -18.41 6.87
CA SER A 6 -10.16 -19.74 6.84
C SER A 6 -11.00 -20.68 5.97
N GLY A 7 -10.43 -21.13 4.84
CA GLY A 7 -11.14 -21.92 3.83
C GLY A 7 -11.37 -21.21 2.50
N GLY A 8 -10.87 -19.98 2.33
CA GLY A 8 -10.88 -19.27 1.05
C GLY A 8 -12.23 -18.64 0.71
N ARG A 9 -13.13 -18.54 1.69
CA ARG A 9 -14.45 -17.95 1.52
C ARG A 9 -14.40 -16.46 1.89
N TRP A 10 -15.10 -15.62 1.12
CA TRP A 10 -15.30 -14.22 1.45
C TRP A 10 -16.36 -14.03 2.55
N SER A 11 -16.08 -13.14 3.50
CA SER A 11 -17.02 -12.70 4.54
C SER A 11 -18.17 -11.86 3.93
N LYS A 12 -19.16 -11.49 4.75
CA LYS A 12 -20.23 -10.58 4.27
C LYS A 12 -19.67 -9.15 4.14
N PRO A 13 -20.14 -8.35 3.17
CA PRO A 13 -19.73 -6.97 3.05
C PRO A 13 -20.09 -6.19 4.32
N HIS A 14 -19.13 -5.45 4.85
CA HIS A 14 -19.29 -4.63 6.05
C HIS A 14 -18.54 -3.30 5.94
N VAL A 15 -18.85 -2.37 6.85
CA VAL A 15 -18.11 -1.11 6.98
C VAL A 15 -16.87 -1.36 7.83
N ALA A 16 -15.69 -1.06 7.27
CA ALA A 16 -14.40 -1.24 7.93
C ALA A 16 -14.28 -0.39 9.20
N THR A 17 -13.64 -0.92 10.24
CA THR A 17 -13.17 -0.14 11.39
C THR A 17 -11.66 -0.22 11.47
N LEU A 18 -10.99 0.93 11.47
CA LEU A 18 -9.53 1.00 11.53
C LEU A 18 -9.08 1.38 12.95
N SER A 19 -7.94 0.83 13.37
CA SER A 19 -7.30 1.27 14.60
C SER A 19 -6.70 2.67 14.42
N LEU A 20 -6.76 3.50 15.46
CA LEU A 20 -6.11 4.80 15.45
C LEU A 20 -4.59 4.67 15.22
N HIS A 21 -3.98 3.62 15.76
CA HIS A 21 -2.55 3.36 15.59
C HIS A 21 -2.18 3.18 14.12
N SER A 22 -2.90 2.32 13.40
CA SER A 22 -2.69 2.08 11.97
C SER A 22 -2.87 3.35 11.14
N LEU A 23 -3.81 4.23 11.52
CA LEU A 23 -3.99 5.53 10.85
C LEU A 23 -2.81 6.49 11.10
N LEU A 24 -2.24 6.48 12.30
CA LEU A 24 -1.05 7.30 12.61
C LEU A 24 0.19 6.79 11.88
N GLU A 25 0.35 5.47 11.76
CA GLU A 25 1.39 4.87 10.94
C GLU A 25 1.20 5.21 9.46
N LEU A 26 -0.01 5.08 8.93
CA LEU A 26 -0.32 5.46 7.54
C LEU A 26 0.01 6.94 7.27
N ARG A 27 -0.35 7.85 8.18
CA ARG A 27 0.05 9.26 8.09
C ARG A 27 1.57 9.42 8.01
N ASN A 28 2.31 8.70 8.86
CA ASN A 28 3.77 8.76 8.87
C ASN A 28 4.36 8.22 7.55
N PHE A 29 3.80 7.12 7.01
CA PHE A 29 4.18 6.58 5.70
C PHE A 29 3.91 7.57 4.57
N ILE A 30 2.73 8.19 4.52
CA ILE A 30 2.45 9.22 3.49
C ILE A 30 3.37 10.44 3.65
N SER A 31 3.79 10.77 4.87
CA SER A 31 4.63 11.96 5.12
C SER A 31 6.11 11.74 4.79
N LYS A 32 6.58 10.49 4.73
CA LYS A 32 8.02 10.17 4.64
C LYS A 32 8.38 9.09 3.62
N GLY A 33 7.42 8.27 3.22
CA GLY A 33 7.62 7.17 2.28
C GLY A 33 7.67 7.65 0.83
N SER A 34 7.99 6.72 -0.06
CA SER A 34 8.00 6.95 -1.50
C SER A 34 6.58 7.26 -2.01
N ILE A 35 6.45 8.33 -2.79
CA ILE A 35 5.22 8.72 -3.47
C ILE A 35 5.56 9.04 -4.93
N ILE A 36 5.16 8.15 -5.84
CA ILE A 36 5.37 8.31 -7.28
C ILE A 36 4.00 8.45 -7.94
N LEU A 37 3.65 9.68 -8.33
CA LEU A 37 2.41 9.98 -9.04
C LEU A 37 2.64 9.98 -10.55
N ASP A 38 1.61 9.66 -11.32
CA ASP A 38 1.65 9.64 -12.79
C ASP A 38 2.79 8.79 -13.37
N MET A 39 3.10 7.67 -12.70
CA MET A 39 4.15 6.73 -13.11
C MET A 39 3.86 6.18 -14.50
N HIS A 40 4.84 6.29 -15.40
CA HIS A 40 4.74 5.75 -16.76
C HIS A 40 5.22 4.29 -16.82
N ALA A 41 4.46 3.39 -16.18
CA ALA A 41 4.71 1.96 -16.19
C ALA A 41 3.38 1.19 -16.29
N ASP A 42 3.33 0.20 -17.16
CA ASP A 42 2.13 -0.62 -17.42
C ASP A 42 2.32 -2.09 -17.00
N GLN A 43 3.53 -2.46 -16.58
CA GLN A 43 3.89 -3.82 -16.15
C GLN A 43 4.43 -3.80 -14.72
N LEU A 44 4.00 -4.78 -13.91
CA LEU A 44 4.41 -4.91 -12.51
C LEU A 44 5.93 -4.92 -12.30
N PRO A 45 6.76 -5.61 -13.11
CA PRO A 45 8.20 -5.55 -12.96
C PRO A 45 8.76 -4.13 -13.11
N VAL A 46 8.26 -3.37 -14.08
CA VAL A 46 8.70 -1.98 -14.32
C VAL A 46 8.29 -1.08 -13.16
N ILE A 47 7.07 -1.27 -12.62
CA ILE A 47 6.62 -0.55 -11.42
C ILE A 47 7.53 -0.86 -10.23
N ALA A 48 7.90 -2.13 -10.02
CA ALA A 48 8.75 -2.54 -8.92
C ALA A 48 10.17 -1.94 -9.03
N ASP A 49 10.76 -1.99 -10.23
CA ASP A 49 12.09 -1.41 -10.49
C ASP A 49 12.08 0.10 -10.20
N MET A 50 11.08 0.84 -10.69
CA MET A 50 10.96 2.28 -10.46
C MET A 50 10.78 2.63 -8.97
N ILE A 51 10.01 1.83 -8.22
CA ILE A 51 9.86 2.02 -6.77
C ILE A 51 11.18 1.76 -6.06
N LEU A 52 11.90 0.70 -6.41
CA LEU A 52 13.19 0.37 -5.80
C LEU A 52 14.23 1.47 -6.05
N ASP A 53 14.28 2.00 -7.27
CA ASP A 53 15.17 3.10 -7.63
C ASP A 53 14.86 4.36 -6.80
N ASP A 54 13.58 4.70 -6.61
CA ASP A 54 13.16 5.84 -5.79
C ASP A 54 13.46 5.63 -4.30
N LEU A 55 13.25 4.42 -3.76
CA LEU A 55 13.59 4.08 -2.38
C LEU A 55 15.09 4.25 -2.12
N ILE A 56 15.93 3.72 -3.03
CA ILE A 56 17.39 3.85 -2.93
C ILE A 56 17.80 5.33 -3.05
N ALA A 57 17.22 6.08 -3.99
CA ALA A 57 17.56 7.49 -4.21
C ALA A 57 17.20 8.39 -3.01
N ASN A 58 16.18 8.02 -2.24
CA ASN A 58 15.71 8.77 -1.07
C ASN A 58 16.21 8.19 0.27
N ASP A 59 17.11 7.19 0.25
CA ASP A 59 17.62 6.48 1.44
C ASP A 59 16.49 5.96 2.36
N LEU A 60 15.42 5.42 1.74
CA LEU A 60 14.24 4.86 2.41
C LEU A 60 14.32 3.34 2.62
#